data_AF-A0AAW2JBR1-F1
#
_entry.id   AF-A0AAW2JBR1-F1
#
_cell.length_a   1.000
_cell.length_b   1.000
_cell.length_c   1.000
_cell.angle_alpha   90.00
_cell.angle_beta   90.00
_cell.angle_gamma   90.00
#
_symmetry.space_group_name_H-M   'P 1'
#
loop_
_entity.id
_entity.type
_entity.pdbx_description
1 polymer ?
#
loop_
_entity_poly.entity_id
_entity_poly.type
_entity_poly.pdbx_seq_one_letter_code
_entity_poly.pdbx_strand_id
1 'polypeptide(L)'
;MGEASLDANQNKVNEENENQETRPSPDVKDDAKIVAGKRKLQIQGRWRGVDPVIFYKDEAVVGRIMEFYGIKDSLPFKGHLITRNNDMNHVKRIYYISNSVKEVLELNFLAGQQLKIASVGLKMFERQTSKEGASAPCLFRISSEGLPLILPHITKQILYASAVDFKHLLQYKSIKFPDFVDPDFGQKASELMLGCCVVVLKREGQAPSDSSQDVTPIAIGCWRGRTNISVMVTAIDCQELLERVSMLLLTKEDLKPEGNNPTIPEAGEEGKVNGSDIKEDSTEMAPETLD
;
A
#
# COMPACT_ATOMS: atom_id res chain seq x y z
N MET A 1 68.82 -17.60 -26.09
CA MET A 1 69.98 -18.36 -25.61
C MET A 1 71.10 -17.36 -25.32
N GLY A 2 71.65 -17.37 -24.10
CA GLY A 2 72.83 -16.57 -23.74
C GLY A 2 72.55 -15.56 -22.62
N GLU A 3 72.96 -15.95 -21.41
CA GLU A 3 72.93 -15.21 -20.15
C GLU A 3 74.08 -14.19 -19.98
N ALA A 4 73.99 -13.44 -18.86
CA ALA A 4 75.07 -12.93 -18.00
C ALA A 4 75.70 -11.56 -18.39
N SER A 5 75.46 -10.47 -17.61
CA SER A 5 76.14 -10.03 -16.35
C SER A 5 77.43 -9.24 -16.65
N LEU A 6 77.87 -8.14 -16.00
CA LEU A 6 77.64 -7.44 -14.72
C LEU A 6 78.22 -6.00 -14.82
N ASP A 7 77.71 -5.06 -14.03
CA ASP A 7 78.43 -4.05 -13.18
C ASP A 7 77.45 -2.91 -12.82
N ALA A 8 76.92 -2.76 -11.60
CA ALA A 8 77.52 -2.41 -10.30
C ALA A 8 77.58 -0.90 -10.01
N ASN A 9 76.58 -0.37 -9.27
CA ASN A 9 76.72 0.40 -8.00
C ASN A 9 75.37 1.02 -7.59
N GLN A 10 74.73 0.53 -6.53
CA GLN A 10 74.81 1.01 -5.14
C GLN A 10 74.04 2.32 -4.86
N ASN A 11 72.86 2.20 -4.23
CA ASN A 11 72.74 2.63 -2.83
C ASN A 11 71.55 1.99 -2.12
N LYS A 12 71.86 1.59 -0.89
CA LYS A 12 71.16 0.74 0.08
C LYS A 12 70.57 1.61 1.18
N VAL A 13 69.66 1.04 1.99
CA VAL A 13 69.28 1.30 3.41
C VAL A 13 67.75 1.18 3.50
N ASN A 14 67.18 0.00 3.73
CA ASN A 14 67.05 -0.84 4.95
C ASN A 14 65.65 -0.71 5.58
N GLU A 15 64.89 -1.80 5.49
CA GLU A 15 63.82 -2.18 6.42
C GLU A 15 64.43 -2.64 7.75
N GLU A 16 63.71 -2.48 8.87
CA GLU A 16 63.24 -3.59 9.73
C GLU A 16 62.65 -3.12 11.08
N ASN A 17 61.48 -3.72 11.39
CA ASN A 17 60.99 -4.24 12.68
C ASN A 17 60.81 -3.33 13.92
N GLU A 18 59.60 -3.35 14.52
CA GLU A 18 59.31 -4.26 15.64
C GLU A 18 57.85 -4.16 16.13
N ASN A 19 57.21 -5.32 16.21
CA ASN A 19 55.99 -5.57 16.99
C ASN A 19 56.31 -5.44 18.49
N GLN A 20 55.48 -4.73 19.25
CA GLN A 20 55.46 -4.87 20.71
C GLN A 20 54.07 -5.29 21.20
N GLU A 21 53.97 -6.59 21.52
CA GLU A 21 52.97 -7.15 22.43
C GLU A 21 53.18 -6.56 23.84
N THR A 22 52.12 -6.03 24.44
CA THR A 22 52.12 -5.69 25.88
C THR A 22 51.26 -6.70 26.63
N ARG A 23 51.88 -7.49 27.51
CA ARG A 23 51.20 -8.40 28.47
C ARG A 23 50.92 -7.66 29.79
N PRO A 24 49.89 -8.08 30.55
CA PRO A 24 49.35 -7.32 31.68
C PRO A 24 50.00 -7.67 33.03
N SER A 25 49.91 -6.75 34.00
CA SER A 25 50.24 -6.97 35.41
C SER A 25 48.97 -7.10 36.30
N PRO A 26 49.01 -7.84 37.43
CA PRO A 26 47.82 -8.35 38.12
C PRO A 26 47.41 -7.60 39.41
N ASP A 27 46.13 -7.81 39.74
CA ASP A 27 45.44 -7.79 41.04
C ASP A 27 45.29 -6.48 41.84
N VAL A 28 44.03 -6.01 41.99
CA VAL A 28 43.23 -6.11 43.24
C VAL A 28 41.74 -6.18 42.87
N LYS A 29 41.02 -7.14 43.46
CA LYS A 29 39.55 -7.31 43.39
C LYS A 29 38.87 -6.40 44.41
N ASP A 30 37.73 -5.78 44.06
CA ASP A 30 36.51 -6.00 44.84
C ASP A 30 35.23 -5.59 44.10
N ASP A 31 34.15 -6.22 44.53
CA ASP A 31 32.90 -6.51 43.84
C ASP A 31 31.95 -5.34 43.53
N ALA A 32 31.39 -5.34 42.31
CA ALA A 32 30.02 -4.88 42.06
C ALA A 32 29.45 -5.58 40.81
N LYS A 33 28.67 -6.65 41.04
CA LYS A 33 27.83 -7.30 40.02
C LYS A 33 26.77 -6.31 39.51
N ILE A 34 26.95 -5.79 38.31
CA ILE A 34 25.84 -5.31 37.47
C ILE A 34 25.80 -6.17 36.21
N VAL A 35 24.75 -6.99 36.11
CA VAL A 35 24.42 -7.78 34.92
C VAL A 35 23.96 -6.82 33.82
N ALA A 36 24.92 -6.21 33.13
CA ALA A 36 24.66 -5.45 31.92
C ALA A 36 24.92 -6.37 30.72
N GLY A 37 23.85 -6.90 30.15
CA GLY A 37 23.90 -7.62 28.88
C GLY A 37 24.54 -6.73 27.82
N LYS A 38 25.78 -7.02 27.44
CA LYS A 38 26.50 -6.35 26.36
C LYS A 38 25.83 -6.68 25.04
N ARG A 39 24.74 -5.98 24.68
CA ARG A 39 24.45 -5.76 23.27
C ARG A 39 25.62 -4.94 22.74
N LYS A 40 26.56 -5.58 22.04
CA LYS A 40 27.58 -4.87 21.28
C LYS A 40 26.83 -3.87 20.39
N LEU A 41 26.96 -2.57 20.69
CA LEU A 41 26.55 -1.54 19.74
C LEU A 41 27.33 -1.86 18.46
N GLN A 42 26.61 -2.18 17.38
CA GLN A 42 27.19 -2.57 16.10
C GLN A 42 27.76 -1.30 15.44
N ILE A 43 28.83 -0.76 16.02
CA ILE A 43 29.60 0.38 15.52
C ILE A 43 30.71 -0.20 14.66
N GLN A 44 30.36 -0.90 13.58
CA GLN A 44 31.35 -1.37 12.60
C GLN A 44 30.98 -0.86 11.21
N GLY A 45 31.97 -0.30 10.52
CA GLY A 45 31.86 0.28 9.17
C GLY A 45 31.76 1.81 9.12
N ARG A 46 32.03 2.39 7.94
CA ARG A 46 31.94 3.85 7.63
C ARG A 46 30.66 4.49 8.14
N TRP A 47 29.59 3.71 8.18
CA TRP A 47 28.22 4.16 8.48
C TRP A 47 27.80 4.02 9.94
N ARG A 48 28.70 3.58 10.84
CA ARG A 48 28.47 3.45 12.30
C ARG A 48 27.12 2.82 12.67
N GLY A 49 26.71 1.78 11.92
CA GLY A 49 25.47 1.03 12.15
C GLY A 49 24.20 1.60 11.50
N VAL A 50 24.28 2.68 10.71
CA VAL A 50 23.12 3.29 10.04
C VAL A 50 23.37 3.35 8.52
N ASP A 51 22.76 2.43 7.77
CA ASP A 51 22.95 2.37 6.30
C ASP A 51 22.67 3.72 5.61
N PRO A 52 23.48 4.07 4.60
CA PRO A 52 23.36 5.33 3.91
C PRO A 52 22.04 5.43 3.17
N VAL A 53 21.54 6.66 3.08
CA VAL A 53 20.47 7.01 2.16
C VAL A 53 21.12 7.33 0.81
N ILE A 54 20.64 6.68 -0.24
CA ILE A 54 21.11 6.90 -1.62
C ILE A 54 19.94 7.13 -2.55
N PHE A 55 20.14 7.94 -3.59
CA PHE A 55 19.17 8.08 -4.67
C PHE A 55 19.04 6.76 -5.44
N TYR A 56 17.80 6.37 -5.72
CA TYR A 56 17.50 5.20 -6.54
C TYR A 56 17.52 5.61 -8.02
N LYS A 57 18.54 5.17 -8.75
CA LYS A 57 18.87 5.62 -10.12
C LYS A 57 18.66 4.56 -11.21
N ASP A 58 18.01 3.45 -10.88
CA ASP A 58 17.71 2.42 -11.87
C ASP A 58 16.51 2.85 -12.74
N GLU A 59 16.80 3.60 -13.81
CA GLU A 59 15.79 4.14 -14.71
C GLU A 59 14.94 3.06 -15.38
N ALA A 60 15.48 1.85 -15.60
CA ALA A 60 14.74 0.75 -16.19
C ALA A 60 13.68 0.22 -15.22
N VAL A 61 14.02 0.06 -13.94
CA VAL A 61 13.06 -0.33 -12.91
C VAL A 61 12.03 0.78 -12.67
N VAL A 62 12.48 2.03 -12.57
CA VAL A 62 11.58 3.19 -12.39
C VAL A 62 10.59 3.29 -13.56
N GLY A 63 11.07 3.14 -14.79
CA GLY A 63 10.23 3.11 -15.99
C GLY A 63 9.17 2.01 -15.95
N ARG A 64 9.55 0.78 -15.56
CA ARG A 64 8.60 -0.33 -15.40
C ARG A 64 7.55 -0.05 -14.32
N ILE A 65 7.91 0.56 -13.20
CA ILE A 65 6.95 0.94 -12.14
C ILE A 65 5.95 1.97 -12.69
N MET A 66 6.45 3.00 -13.35
CA MET A 66 5.60 4.04 -13.96
C MET A 66 4.65 3.46 -15.00
N GLU A 67 5.15 2.60 -15.89
CA GLU A 67 4.36 1.96 -16.94
C GLU A 67 3.29 1.01 -16.40
N PHE A 68 3.64 0.22 -15.38
CA PHE A 68 2.78 -0.80 -14.78
C PHE A 68 1.58 -0.18 -14.04
N TYR A 69 1.80 0.88 -13.26
CA TYR A 69 0.72 1.58 -12.54
C TYR A 69 0.14 2.77 -13.31
N GLY A 70 0.74 3.14 -14.45
CA GLY A 70 0.34 4.32 -15.20
C GLY A 70 0.45 5.61 -14.38
N ILE A 71 1.62 5.82 -13.75
CA ILE A 71 1.88 6.99 -12.91
C ILE A 71 1.90 8.25 -13.77
N LYS A 72 1.02 9.21 -13.46
CA LYS A 72 0.90 10.51 -14.12
C LYS A 72 2.09 11.42 -13.78
N ASP A 73 2.50 12.25 -14.74
CA ASP A 73 3.57 13.25 -14.56
C ASP A 73 3.27 14.33 -13.52
N SER A 74 2.00 14.45 -13.08
CA SER A 74 1.59 15.32 -11.97
C SER A 74 2.31 15.02 -10.65
N LEU A 75 2.79 13.79 -10.45
CA LEU A 75 3.63 13.42 -9.31
C LEU A 75 5.09 13.44 -9.76
N PRO A 76 5.97 14.27 -9.18
CA PRO A 76 7.37 14.32 -9.57
C PRO A 76 8.08 13.04 -9.12
N PHE A 77 8.04 12.01 -9.95
CA PHE A 77 8.45 10.66 -9.58
C PHE A 77 9.94 10.40 -9.83
N LYS A 78 10.44 10.76 -11.02
CA LYS A 78 11.85 10.55 -11.42
C LYS A 78 12.79 11.45 -10.61
N GLY A 79 13.84 10.87 -10.04
CA GLY A 79 14.80 11.60 -9.20
C GLY A 79 14.31 11.91 -7.78
N HIS A 80 13.08 11.51 -7.41
CA HIS A 80 12.50 11.67 -6.07
C HIS A 80 12.43 10.35 -5.29
N LEU A 81 13.16 9.33 -5.76
CA LEU A 81 13.19 8.02 -5.15
C LEU A 81 14.53 7.78 -4.47
N ILE A 82 14.48 7.29 -3.24
CA ILE A 82 15.66 6.93 -2.45
C ILE A 82 15.53 5.52 -1.91
N THR A 83 16.65 4.93 -1.54
CA THR A 83 16.72 3.63 -0.88
C THR A 83 17.73 3.66 0.25
N ARG A 84 17.57 2.72 1.17
CA ARG A 84 18.49 2.44 2.27
C ARG A 84 19.01 1.04 2.08
N ASN A 85 19.99 0.92 1.20
CA ASN A 85 20.68 -0.33 0.96
C ASN A 85 22.08 -0.02 0.43
N ASN A 86 23.08 -0.77 0.90
CA ASN A 86 24.40 -0.73 0.26
C ASN A 86 24.39 -1.50 -1.07
N ASP A 87 23.51 -2.49 -1.22
CA ASP A 87 23.36 -3.27 -2.44
C ASP A 87 22.22 -2.73 -3.32
N MET A 88 22.60 -2.10 -4.44
CA MET A 88 21.64 -1.55 -5.40
C MET A 88 20.89 -2.62 -6.19
N ASN A 89 21.42 -3.85 -6.29
CA ASN A 89 20.79 -4.93 -7.05
C ASN A 89 19.62 -5.57 -6.27
N HIS A 90 19.65 -5.48 -4.94
CA HIS A 90 18.67 -6.12 -4.05
C HIS A 90 17.90 -5.13 -3.20
N VAL A 91 17.49 -4.00 -3.79
CA VAL A 91 16.67 -2.99 -3.11
C VAL A 91 15.34 -3.59 -2.67
N LYS A 92 15.13 -3.61 -1.34
CA LYS A 92 13.90 -4.13 -0.71
C LYS A 92 12.78 -3.12 -0.66
N ARG A 93 13.11 -1.83 -0.50
CA ARG A 93 12.14 -0.74 -0.29
C ARG A 93 12.62 0.51 -1.01
N ILE A 94 11.67 1.23 -1.61
CA ILE A 94 11.91 2.52 -2.24
C ILE A 94 11.05 3.55 -1.50
N TYR A 95 11.68 4.66 -1.11
CA TYR A 95 11.02 5.76 -0.45
C TYR A 95 10.90 6.95 -1.40
N TYR A 96 9.77 7.62 -1.36
CA TYR A 96 9.52 8.86 -2.08
C TYR A 96 9.86 10.06 -1.20
N ILE A 97 10.40 11.12 -1.80
CA ILE A 97 10.74 12.37 -1.10
C ILE A 97 10.19 13.59 -1.84
N SER A 98 9.83 14.63 -1.08
CA SER A 98 9.48 15.93 -1.65
C SER A 98 10.71 16.62 -2.28
N ASN A 99 10.47 17.66 -3.07
CA ASN A 99 11.53 18.44 -3.67
C ASN A 99 12.46 19.10 -2.63
N SER A 100 11.90 19.66 -1.56
CA SER A 100 12.69 20.24 -0.47
C SER A 100 13.62 19.24 0.21
N VAL A 101 13.15 18.00 0.43
CA VAL A 101 13.97 16.94 1.02
C VAL A 101 15.06 16.50 0.04
N LYS A 102 14.76 16.45 -1.26
CA LYS A 102 15.74 16.14 -2.31
C LYS A 102 16.90 17.14 -2.30
N GLU A 103 16.60 18.44 -2.29
CA GLU A 103 17.62 19.51 -2.25
C GLU A 103 18.51 19.39 -1.00
N VAL A 104 17.91 19.15 0.17
CA VAL A 104 18.67 18.94 1.42
C VAL A 104 19.56 17.71 1.34
N LEU A 105 19.07 16.61 0.74
CA LEU A 105 19.88 15.40 0.54
C LEU A 105 21.05 15.67 -0.41
N GLU A 106 20.82 16.35 -1.54
CA GLU A 106 21.85 16.75 -2.49
C GLU A 106 22.94 17.61 -1.83
N LEU A 107 22.55 18.60 -1.02
CA LEU A 107 23.50 19.39 -0.23
C LEU A 107 24.28 18.54 0.76
N ASN A 108 23.63 17.59 1.45
CA ASN A 108 24.32 16.66 2.33
C ASN A 108 25.34 15.80 1.57
N PHE A 109 25.03 15.36 0.34
CA PHE A 109 26.01 14.65 -0.51
C PHE A 109 27.20 15.54 -0.87
N LEU A 110 26.96 16.78 -1.29
CA LEU A 110 28.01 17.75 -1.62
C LEU A 110 28.92 18.06 -0.42
N ALA A 111 28.34 18.14 0.78
CA ALA A 111 29.08 18.35 2.02
C ALA A 111 29.83 17.11 2.55
N GLY A 112 29.83 15.99 1.81
CA GLY A 112 30.53 14.77 2.20
C GLY A 112 29.73 13.82 3.09
N GLN A 113 28.39 13.89 3.05
CA GLN A 113 27.45 13.04 3.78
C GLN A 113 27.64 13.10 5.31
N GLN A 114 27.74 14.31 5.86
CA GLN A 114 27.98 14.52 7.29
C GLN A 114 26.76 14.16 8.16
N LEU A 115 25.55 14.24 7.60
CA LEU A 115 24.33 13.91 8.32
C LEU A 115 24.14 12.39 8.45
N LYS A 116 23.89 11.96 9.68
CA LYS A 116 23.41 10.60 9.98
C LYS A 116 21.89 10.56 9.94
N ILE A 117 21.35 10.09 8.84
CA ILE A 117 19.91 10.10 8.61
C ILE A 117 19.30 8.81 9.14
N ALA A 118 18.56 8.91 10.25
CA ALA A 118 17.89 7.77 10.87
C ALA A 118 16.64 7.33 10.09
N SER A 119 15.91 8.27 9.49
CA SER A 119 14.74 8.03 8.64
C SER A 119 14.51 9.24 7.73
N VAL A 120 14.03 9.01 6.51
CA VAL A 120 13.69 10.05 5.54
C VAL A 120 12.78 9.48 4.45
N GLY A 121 11.83 10.29 3.99
CA GLY A 121 10.89 9.94 2.93
C GLY A 121 9.74 9.05 3.38
N LEU A 122 8.79 8.85 2.47
CA LEU A 122 7.63 7.99 2.63
C LEU A 122 7.91 6.65 1.95
N LYS A 123 7.72 5.53 2.64
CA LYS A 123 7.89 4.20 2.03
C LYS A 123 6.84 4.01 0.94
N MET A 124 7.23 4.20 -0.32
CA MET A 124 6.28 4.18 -1.43
C MET A 124 6.12 2.76 -1.99
N PHE A 125 7.24 2.04 -2.14
CA PHE A 125 7.23 0.70 -2.71
C PHE A 125 8.02 -0.32 -1.89
N GLU A 126 7.57 -1.56 -1.98
CA GLU A 126 8.26 -2.73 -1.44
C GLU A 126 8.50 -3.75 -2.55
N ARG A 127 9.66 -4.41 -2.53
CA ARG A 127 9.98 -5.45 -3.52
C ARG A 127 9.12 -6.68 -3.26
N GLN A 128 8.54 -7.23 -4.31
CA GLN A 128 7.86 -8.51 -4.28
C GLN A 128 8.87 -9.64 -4.09
N THR A 129 8.68 -10.43 -3.05
CA THR A 129 9.59 -11.55 -2.69
C THR A 129 8.95 -12.92 -2.88
N SER A 130 7.64 -12.99 -3.18
CA SER A 130 6.97 -14.25 -3.44
C SER A 130 7.43 -14.85 -4.77
N LYS A 131 7.38 -16.19 -4.89
CA LYS A 131 7.71 -16.90 -6.14
C LYS A 131 6.82 -16.44 -7.30
N GLU A 132 5.55 -16.17 -7.03
CA GLU A 132 4.60 -15.59 -7.99
C GLU A 132 4.94 -14.12 -8.30
N GLY A 133 5.45 -13.38 -7.31
CA GLY A 133 6.03 -12.04 -7.42
C GLY A 133 7.18 -11.93 -8.41
N ALA A 134 8.06 -12.92 -8.44
CA ALA A 134 9.22 -12.93 -9.32
C ALA A 134 8.87 -13.04 -10.81
N SER A 135 7.68 -13.56 -11.13
CA SER A 135 7.18 -13.67 -12.51
C SER A 135 6.29 -12.49 -12.92
N ALA A 136 5.99 -11.56 -11.99
CA ALA A 136 5.19 -10.39 -12.32
C ALA A 136 6.01 -9.39 -13.16
N PRO A 137 5.38 -8.67 -14.10
CA PRO A 137 6.06 -7.66 -14.92
C PRO A 137 6.72 -6.55 -14.10
N CYS A 138 6.17 -6.25 -12.91
CA CYS A 138 6.70 -5.24 -12.00
C CYS A 138 7.15 -5.88 -10.67
N LEU A 139 8.42 -5.64 -10.32
CA LEU A 139 9.05 -6.20 -9.12
C LEU A 139 8.64 -5.50 -7.82
N PHE A 140 7.95 -4.36 -7.91
CA PHE A 140 7.64 -3.50 -6.76
C PHE A 140 6.14 -3.31 -6.60
N ARG A 141 5.64 -3.56 -5.40
CA ARG A 141 4.26 -3.20 -5.00
C ARG A 141 4.22 -1.84 -4.33
N ILE A 142 3.10 -1.15 -4.51
CA ILE A 142 2.73 0.00 -3.70
C ILE A 142 2.59 -0.48 -2.24
N SER A 143 3.18 0.25 -1.31
CA SER A 143 3.04 -0.03 0.12
C SER A 143 1.74 0.58 0.66
N SER A 144 1.24 0.08 1.80
CA SER A 144 0.08 0.67 2.47
C SER A 144 0.29 2.14 2.87
N GLU A 145 1.52 2.50 3.26
CA GLU A 145 1.90 3.87 3.63
C GLU A 145 1.93 4.81 2.43
N GLY A 146 2.38 4.32 1.28
CA GLY A 146 2.50 5.08 0.04
C GLY A 146 1.18 5.23 -0.72
N LEU A 147 0.24 4.30 -0.50
CA LEU A 147 -1.00 4.21 -1.26
C LEU A 147 -1.81 5.52 -1.24
N PRO A 148 -2.07 6.19 -0.10
CA PRO A 148 -2.85 7.43 -0.09
C PRO A 148 -2.23 8.54 -0.93
N LEU A 149 -0.89 8.64 -0.97
CA LEU A 149 -0.20 9.68 -1.72
C LEU A 149 -0.21 9.39 -3.23
N ILE A 150 0.00 8.14 -3.64
CA ILE A 150 0.13 7.79 -5.06
C ILE A 150 -1.20 7.58 -5.77
N LEU A 151 -2.27 7.25 -5.03
CA LEU A 151 -3.58 6.88 -5.57
C LEU A 151 -4.16 7.88 -6.59
N PRO A 152 -4.12 9.21 -6.38
CA PRO A 152 -4.65 10.18 -7.36
C PRO A 152 -3.86 10.19 -8.69
N HIS A 153 -2.64 9.65 -8.67
CA HIS A 153 -1.67 9.72 -9.75
C HIS A 153 -1.51 8.41 -10.52
N ILE A 154 -2.16 7.31 -10.12
CA ILE A 154 -2.14 6.05 -10.89
C ILE A 154 -3.34 5.96 -11.84
N THR A 155 -3.19 5.24 -12.94
CA THR A 155 -4.26 5.04 -13.94
C THR A 155 -4.45 3.59 -14.37
N LYS A 156 -3.51 2.70 -14.03
CA LYS A 156 -3.56 1.26 -14.33
C LYS A 156 -3.50 0.45 -13.05
N GLN A 157 -3.83 -0.84 -13.14
CA GLN A 157 -3.84 -1.77 -12.00
C GLN A 157 -4.74 -1.29 -10.86
N ILE A 158 -5.80 -0.56 -11.17
CA ILE A 158 -6.78 -0.03 -10.23
C ILE A 158 -8.16 -0.59 -10.56
N LEU A 159 -8.89 -1.02 -9.53
CA LEU A 159 -10.26 -1.50 -9.65
C LEU A 159 -11.15 -0.75 -8.67
N TYR A 160 -12.42 -0.65 -9.01
CA TYR A 160 -13.43 -0.01 -8.20
C TYR A 160 -14.48 -1.05 -7.81
N ALA A 161 -14.53 -1.41 -6.53
CA ALA A 161 -15.41 -2.45 -6.01
C ALA A 161 -16.69 -1.85 -5.43
N SER A 162 -17.80 -2.59 -5.53
CA SER A 162 -19.00 -2.32 -4.73
C SER A 162 -18.67 -2.42 -3.23
N ALA A 163 -19.50 -1.84 -2.36
CA ALA A 163 -19.28 -1.98 -0.92
C ALA A 163 -19.35 -3.44 -0.45
N VAL A 164 -20.18 -4.25 -1.10
CA VAL A 164 -20.33 -5.69 -0.81
C VAL A 164 -19.06 -6.44 -1.19
N ASP A 165 -18.58 -6.27 -2.43
CA ASP A 165 -17.34 -6.94 -2.89
C ASP A 165 -16.12 -6.48 -2.11
N PHE A 166 -16.05 -5.19 -1.77
CA PHE A 166 -14.97 -4.65 -0.95
C PHE A 166 -14.98 -5.29 0.45
N LYS A 167 -16.15 -5.40 1.08
CA LYS A 167 -16.32 -6.08 2.38
C LYS A 167 -15.92 -7.55 2.28
N HIS A 168 -16.41 -8.28 1.29
CA HIS A 168 -16.04 -9.68 1.06
C HIS A 168 -14.52 -9.84 0.90
N LEU A 169 -13.88 -8.95 0.13
CA LEU A 169 -12.44 -8.98 -0.08
C LEU A 169 -11.66 -8.83 1.23
N LEU A 170 -12.09 -7.91 2.11
CA LEU A 170 -11.49 -7.74 3.43
C LEU A 170 -11.72 -8.95 4.36
N GLN A 171 -12.90 -9.58 4.28
CA GLN A 171 -13.27 -10.73 5.13
C GLN A 171 -12.57 -12.03 4.70
N TYR A 172 -12.71 -12.39 3.42
CA TYR A 172 -12.21 -13.66 2.88
C TYR A 172 -10.73 -13.59 2.49
N LYS A 173 -10.19 -12.38 2.33
CA LYS A 173 -8.78 -12.08 1.98
C LYS A 173 -8.34 -12.56 0.59
N SER A 174 -8.99 -13.57 0.02
CA SER A 174 -8.75 -14.08 -1.33
C SER A 174 -10.07 -14.51 -1.97
N ILE A 175 -10.37 -14.00 -3.16
CA ILE A 175 -11.63 -14.27 -3.88
C ILE A 175 -11.31 -14.57 -5.34
N LYS A 176 -11.90 -15.63 -5.89
CA LYS A 176 -11.76 -15.95 -7.32
C LYS A 176 -12.63 -15.03 -8.16
N PHE A 177 -12.24 -14.78 -9.40
CA PHE A 177 -12.99 -13.87 -10.29
C PHE A 177 -14.49 -14.22 -10.41
N PRO A 178 -14.91 -15.49 -10.55
CA PRO A 178 -16.33 -15.83 -10.63
C PRO A 178 -17.10 -15.72 -9.31
N ASP A 179 -16.39 -15.61 -8.18
CA ASP A 179 -16.98 -15.60 -6.83
C ASP A 179 -17.27 -14.16 -6.34
N PHE A 180 -16.96 -13.14 -7.15
CA PHE A 180 -17.39 -11.76 -6.88
C PHE A 180 -18.89 -11.60 -7.12
N VAL A 181 -19.53 -10.74 -6.32
CA VAL A 181 -20.95 -10.42 -6.43
C VAL A 181 -21.22 -9.60 -7.68
N ASP A 182 -20.36 -8.62 -7.98
CA ASP A 182 -20.35 -7.89 -9.25
C ASP A 182 -19.55 -8.68 -10.32
N PRO A 183 -20.19 -9.31 -11.32
CA PRO A 183 -19.49 -10.06 -12.35
C PRO A 183 -18.60 -9.17 -13.23
N ASP A 184 -18.98 -7.90 -13.44
CA ASP A 184 -18.15 -6.94 -14.20
C ASP A 184 -16.86 -6.62 -13.45
N PHE A 185 -16.91 -6.60 -12.11
CA PHE A 185 -15.71 -6.43 -11.29
C PHE A 185 -14.77 -7.63 -11.44
N GLY A 186 -15.31 -8.86 -11.41
CA GLY A 186 -14.55 -10.09 -11.65
C GLY A 186 -13.92 -10.12 -13.05
N GLN A 187 -14.64 -9.68 -14.08
CA GLN A 187 -14.13 -9.56 -15.43
C GLN A 187 -12.98 -8.55 -15.51
N LYS A 188 -13.18 -7.32 -15.01
CA LYS A 188 -12.13 -6.28 -14.99
C LYS A 188 -10.89 -6.71 -14.22
N ALA A 189 -11.07 -7.44 -13.12
CA ALA A 189 -9.98 -8.04 -12.36
C ALA A 189 -9.16 -9.06 -13.19
N SER A 190 -9.84 -9.82 -14.03
CA SER A 190 -9.20 -10.79 -14.93
C SER A 190 -8.39 -10.14 -16.05
N GLU A 191 -8.70 -8.90 -16.42
CA GLU A 191 -8.00 -8.14 -17.48
C GLU A 191 -6.71 -7.45 -16.99
N LEU A 192 -6.55 -7.28 -15.68
CA LEU A 192 -5.33 -6.70 -15.12
C LEU A 192 -4.09 -7.58 -15.33
N MET A 193 -2.92 -6.96 -15.35
CA MET A 193 -1.65 -7.68 -15.34
C MET A 193 -1.45 -8.41 -14.01
N LEU A 194 -0.81 -9.58 -14.06
CA LEU A 194 -0.36 -10.28 -12.85
C LEU A 194 0.51 -9.36 -12.00
N GLY A 195 0.25 -9.30 -10.71
CA GLY A 195 1.04 -8.46 -9.80
C GLY A 195 0.19 -7.69 -8.81
N CYS A 196 0.77 -6.60 -8.31
CA CYS A 196 0.05 -5.72 -7.40
C CYS A 196 -1.02 -4.92 -8.17
N CYS A 197 -2.18 -4.77 -7.54
CA CYS A 197 -3.24 -3.88 -7.94
C CYS A 197 -3.80 -3.14 -6.72
N VAL A 198 -4.58 -2.10 -6.96
CA VAL A 198 -5.30 -1.34 -5.94
C VAL A 198 -6.78 -1.57 -6.14
N VAL A 199 -7.49 -1.90 -5.06
CA VAL A 199 -8.95 -1.94 -5.06
C VAL A 199 -9.45 -0.74 -4.26
N VAL A 200 -10.34 0.05 -4.85
CA VAL A 200 -10.95 1.25 -4.25
C VAL A 200 -12.43 0.98 -4.02
N LEU A 201 -12.94 1.39 -2.87
CA LEU A 201 -14.38 1.38 -2.58
C LEU A 201 -15.09 2.41 -3.48
N LYS A 202 -16.02 1.96 -4.34
CA LYS A 202 -16.90 2.87 -5.11
C LYS A 202 -17.75 3.69 -4.14
N ARG A 203 -17.75 5.01 -4.32
CA ARG A 203 -18.76 5.88 -3.70
C ARG A 203 -19.90 6.09 -4.70
N GLU A 204 -21.05 5.51 -4.40
CA GLU A 204 -22.27 5.75 -5.18
C GLU A 204 -22.62 7.25 -5.17
N GLY A 205 -22.98 7.79 -6.34
CA GLY A 205 -23.47 9.17 -6.48
C GLY A 205 -22.39 10.26 -6.67
N GLN A 206 -21.11 9.91 -6.78
CA GLN A 206 -20.08 10.86 -7.20
C GLN A 206 -19.64 10.56 -8.63
N ALA A 207 -19.90 11.50 -9.55
CA ALA A 207 -19.18 11.55 -10.80
C ALA A 207 -17.67 11.70 -10.49
N PRO A 208 -16.76 11.16 -11.32
CA PRO A 208 -15.31 11.32 -11.12
C PRO A 208 -14.81 12.78 -11.13
N SER A 209 -15.71 13.75 -11.35
CA SER A 209 -15.44 15.19 -11.45
C SER A 209 -15.96 16.04 -10.29
N ASP A 210 -16.72 15.50 -9.32
CA ASP A 210 -17.34 16.35 -8.30
C ASP A 210 -16.43 16.57 -7.09
N SER A 211 -16.11 17.85 -6.90
CA SER A 211 -15.18 18.43 -5.95
C SER A 211 -15.63 18.38 -4.48
N SER A 212 -16.00 17.21 -3.95
CA SER A 212 -16.05 17.02 -2.49
C SER A 212 -14.62 16.79 -1.98
N GLN A 213 -13.93 17.87 -1.62
CA GLN A 213 -12.47 17.93 -1.48
C GLN A 213 -11.85 17.18 -0.28
N ASP A 214 -12.61 16.61 0.66
CA ASP A 214 -12.02 16.27 1.97
C ASP A 214 -12.06 14.81 2.41
N VAL A 215 -12.45 13.85 1.56
CA VAL A 215 -12.46 12.43 1.97
C VAL A 215 -11.55 11.58 1.09
N THR A 216 -10.38 11.25 1.64
CA THR A 216 -9.45 10.25 1.08
C THR A 216 -10.22 8.97 0.71
N PRO A 217 -10.09 8.47 -0.53
CA PRO A 217 -10.77 7.25 -0.93
C PRO A 217 -10.33 6.08 -0.04
N ILE A 218 -11.27 5.21 0.34
CA ILE A 218 -10.92 3.95 0.98
C ILE A 218 -10.39 3.01 -0.10
N ALA A 219 -9.12 2.62 0.04
CA ALA A 219 -8.43 1.77 -0.93
C ALA A 219 -7.50 0.79 -0.22
N ILE A 220 -7.22 -0.33 -0.89
CA ILE A 220 -6.37 -1.40 -0.38
C ILE A 220 -5.48 -1.97 -1.47
N GLY A 221 -4.24 -2.30 -1.10
CA GLY A 221 -3.32 -3.02 -1.97
C GLY A 221 -3.65 -4.50 -2.02
N CYS A 222 -3.75 -5.03 -3.24
CA CYS A 222 -4.05 -6.42 -3.52
C CYS A 222 -3.04 -7.04 -4.48
N TRP A 223 -3.00 -8.36 -4.48
CA TRP A 223 -2.29 -9.21 -5.42
C TRP A 223 -3.32 -9.78 -6.39
N ARG A 224 -3.23 -9.39 -7.66
CA ARG A 224 -3.95 -10.03 -8.74
C ARG A 224 -3.16 -11.25 -9.20
N GLY A 225 -3.67 -12.42 -8.81
CA GLY A 225 -3.19 -13.72 -9.26
C GLY A 225 -3.78 -14.12 -10.62
N ARG A 226 -3.60 -15.39 -10.99
CA ARG A 226 -4.12 -15.90 -12.28
C ARG A 226 -5.63 -16.02 -12.33
N THR A 227 -6.26 -16.32 -11.19
CA THR A 227 -7.70 -16.62 -11.10
C THR A 227 -8.38 -15.91 -9.92
N ASN A 228 -7.63 -15.11 -9.15
CA ASN A 228 -8.11 -14.51 -7.92
C ASN A 228 -7.47 -13.13 -7.67
N ILE A 229 -8.09 -12.39 -6.75
CA ILE A 229 -7.49 -11.25 -6.07
C ILE A 229 -7.29 -11.64 -4.61
N SER A 230 -6.10 -11.33 -4.07
CA SER A 230 -5.77 -11.56 -2.66
C SER A 230 -5.27 -10.28 -1.99
N VAL A 231 -5.71 -9.98 -0.78
CA VAL A 231 -5.31 -8.79 -0.02
C VAL A 231 -3.84 -8.88 0.41
N MET A 232 -3.11 -7.76 0.36
CA MET A 232 -1.67 -7.69 0.68
C MET A 232 -1.35 -6.95 1.98
N VAL A 233 -2.35 -6.58 2.78
CA VAL A 233 -2.19 -5.87 4.05
C VAL A 233 -2.39 -6.83 5.24
N THR A 234 -2.14 -6.34 6.45
CA THR A 234 -2.25 -7.16 7.65
C THR A 234 -3.71 -7.43 8.02
N ALA A 235 -3.96 -8.44 8.86
CA ALA A 235 -5.31 -8.71 9.36
C ALA A 235 -5.88 -7.54 10.18
N ILE A 236 -5.01 -6.77 10.85
CA ILE A 236 -5.39 -5.58 11.61
C ILE A 236 -5.88 -4.50 10.65
N ASP A 237 -5.13 -4.23 9.57
CA ASP A 237 -5.54 -3.26 8.55
C ASP A 237 -6.88 -3.65 7.91
N CYS A 238 -7.10 -4.95 7.64
CA CYS A 238 -8.38 -5.43 7.14
C CYS A 238 -9.53 -5.14 8.10
N GLN A 239 -9.32 -5.37 9.40
CA GLN A 239 -10.34 -5.15 10.43
C GLN A 239 -10.69 -3.66 10.56
N GLU A 240 -9.67 -2.78 10.59
CA GLU A 240 -9.86 -1.33 10.61
C GLU A 240 -10.65 -0.84 9.39
N LEU A 241 -10.31 -1.35 8.20
CA LEU A 241 -11.03 -1.01 6.97
C LEU A 241 -12.46 -1.55 6.98
N LEU A 242 -12.71 -2.74 7.53
CA LEU A 242 -14.05 -3.31 7.67
C LEU A 242 -14.95 -2.44 8.56
N GLU A 243 -14.41 -1.96 9.68
CA GLU A 243 -15.12 -1.05 10.59
C GLU A 243 -15.46 0.26 9.88
N ARG A 244 -14.50 0.86 9.16
CA ARG A 244 -14.74 2.07 8.36
C ARG A 244 -15.81 1.88 7.29
N VAL A 245 -15.77 0.77 6.56
CA VAL A 245 -16.77 0.45 5.52
C VAL A 245 -18.15 0.25 6.15
N SER A 246 -18.22 -0.42 7.30
CA SER A 246 -19.50 -0.64 8.01
C SER A 246 -20.12 0.67 8.47
N MET A 247 -19.34 1.60 9.02
CA MET A 247 -19.82 2.94 9.40
C MET A 247 -20.36 3.73 8.20
N LEU A 248 -19.73 3.61 7.04
CA LEU A 248 -20.20 4.27 5.81
C LEU A 248 -21.50 3.66 5.25
N LEU A 249 -21.77 2.39 5.53
CA LEU A 249 -23.02 1.74 5.13
C LEU A 249 -24.17 2.14 6.07
N LEU A 250 -23.92 2.16 7.38
CA LEU A 250 -24.92 2.57 8.38
C LEU A 250 -25.41 4.02 8.15
N THR A 251 -24.46 4.94 7.94
CA THR A 251 -24.78 6.36 7.68
C THR A 251 -25.59 6.60 6.40
N LYS A 252 -25.59 5.66 5.44
CA LYS A 252 -26.44 5.73 4.23
C LYS A 252 -27.86 5.21 4.48
N GLU A 253 -28.01 4.23 5.37
CA GLU A 253 -29.32 3.66 5.71
C GLU A 253 -30.15 4.67 6.52
N ASP A 254 -29.50 5.44 7.40
CA ASP A 254 -30.13 6.52 8.19
C ASP A 254 -30.61 7.72 7.33
N LEU A 255 -30.20 7.81 6.07
CA LEU A 255 -30.58 8.88 5.14
C LEU A 255 -31.71 8.48 4.16
N LYS A 256 -32.25 7.27 4.25
CA LYS A 256 -33.48 6.93 3.50
C LYS A 256 -34.66 7.57 4.23
N PRO A 257 -35.46 8.46 3.59
CA PRO A 257 -36.68 8.94 4.22
C PRO A 257 -37.62 7.75 4.36
N GLU A 258 -37.99 7.43 5.61
CA GLU A 258 -39.12 6.55 5.88
C GLU A 258 -40.37 7.16 5.23
N GLY A 259 -40.80 6.59 4.12
CA GLY A 259 -42.10 6.84 3.53
C GLY A 259 -43.19 6.21 4.38
N ASN A 260 -43.40 6.74 5.58
CA ASN A 260 -44.57 6.45 6.40
C ASN A 260 -45.60 7.54 6.17
N ASN A 261 -46.62 7.25 5.35
CA ASN A 261 -47.89 7.97 5.43
C ASN A 261 -48.69 7.37 6.59
N PRO A 262 -49.00 8.13 7.66
CA PRO A 262 -49.99 7.70 8.63
C PRO A 262 -51.38 8.01 8.06
N THR A 263 -52.14 6.98 7.74
CA THR A 263 -53.59 7.10 7.51
C THR A 263 -54.26 7.41 8.85
N ILE A 264 -54.80 8.63 8.98
CA ILE A 264 -55.66 9.04 10.09
C ILE A 264 -57.12 8.67 9.74
N PRO A 265 -57.88 7.99 10.60
CA PRO A 265 -59.33 7.83 10.44
C PRO A 265 -60.15 8.84 11.29
N GLU A 266 -61.41 9.04 10.85
CA GLU A 266 -62.57 9.73 11.48
C GLU A 266 -62.69 11.27 11.34
N ALA A 267 -63.86 11.92 11.25
CA ALA A 267 -65.27 11.60 10.90
C ALA A 267 -66.10 12.93 10.93
N GLY A 268 -67.22 13.02 10.18
CA GLY A 268 -68.31 14.03 10.28
C GLY A 268 -68.13 15.30 9.39
N GLU A 269 -69.11 15.88 8.69
CA GLU A 269 -70.59 15.81 8.69
C GLU A 269 -71.16 16.39 7.36
N GLU A 270 -72.35 15.90 6.99
CA GLU A 270 -73.49 16.52 6.25
C GLU A 270 -73.37 17.10 4.81
N GLY A 271 -74.01 16.38 3.87
CA GLY A 271 -75.24 16.85 3.19
C GLY A 271 -75.15 17.56 1.81
N LYS A 272 -75.44 16.83 0.70
CA LYS A 272 -76.47 17.14 -0.33
C LYS A 272 -76.39 16.25 -1.60
N VAL A 273 -77.38 15.36 -1.72
CA VAL A 273 -78.40 15.20 -2.79
C VAL A 273 -78.02 15.31 -4.30
N ASN A 274 -78.57 14.32 -5.04
CA ASN A 274 -78.72 14.09 -6.50
C ASN A 274 -77.61 13.24 -7.15
N GLY A 275 -77.85 12.12 -7.84
CA GLY A 275 -79.06 11.41 -8.28
C GLY A 275 -78.65 10.49 -9.46
N SER A 276 -79.34 9.33 -9.62
CA SER A 276 -79.30 8.36 -10.76
C SER A 276 -77.94 7.69 -11.05
N ASP A 277 -77.79 6.38 -11.28
CA ASP A 277 -78.68 5.40 -11.88
C ASP A 277 -78.46 3.97 -11.35
N ILE A 278 -79.53 3.22 -11.49
CA ILE A 278 -79.78 1.81 -11.17
C ILE A 278 -78.96 0.87 -12.07
N LYS A 279 -78.39 -0.18 -11.49
CA LYS A 279 -78.60 -1.57 -11.96
C LYS A 279 -78.19 -2.58 -10.89
N GLU A 280 -79.23 -3.19 -10.31
CA GLU A 280 -79.23 -4.49 -9.67
C GLU A 280 -78.72 -5.56 -10.67
N ASP A 281 -77.92 -6.51 -10.20
CA ASP A 281 -78.42 -7.89 -10.15
C ASP A 281 -77.73 -8.70 -9.04
N SER A 282 -78.59 -9.35 -8.27
CA SER A 282 -78.44 -10.46 -7.34
C SER A 282 -77.57 -11.62 -7.92
N THR A 283 -76.98 -12.56 -7.18
CA THR A 283 -77.59 -13.42 -6.14
C THR A 283 -76.50 -14.29 -5.47
N GLU A 284 -76.63 -14.44 -4.14
CA GLU A 284 -76.40 -15.59 -3.25
C GLU A 284 -75.23 -16.62 -3.36
N MET A 285 -74.51 -16.67 -2.24
CA MET A 285 -73.98 -17.78 -1.43
C MET A 285 -74.12 -19.27 -1.84
N ALA A 286 -72.94 -19.94 -1.87
CA ALA A 286 -72.53 -21.18 -1.15
C ALA A 286 -73.20 -22.55 -1.48
N PRO A 287 -72.71 -23.70 -0.98
CA PRO A 287 -71.34 -24.21 -0.71
C PRO A 287 -71.12 -25.65 -1.32
N GLU A 288 -70.09 -26.38 -0.83
CA GLU A 288 -69.87 -27.85 -0.93
C GLU A 288 -69.27 -28.37 -2.25
N THR A 289 -68.43 -29.41 -2.35
CA THR A 289 -67.62 -30.30 -1.49
C THR A 289 -66.78 -31.19 -2.46
N LEU A 290 -65.67 -31.76 -1.97
CA LEU A 290 -65.09 -33.08 -2.34
C LEU A 290 -64.82 -33.40 -3.83
N ASP A 291 -63.54 -33.41 -4.20
CA ASP A 291 -62.72 -34.63 -4.38
C ASP A 291 -61.22 -34.29 -4.35
#